data_AF-A0A350F0D7-F1
#
_entry.id   AF-A0A350F0D7-F1
#
_cell.length_a   1.000
_cell.length_b   1.000
_cell.length_c   1.000
_cell.angle_alpha   90.00
_cell.angle_beta   90.00
_cell.angle_gamma   90.00
#
_symmetry.space_group_name_H-M   'P 1'
#
loop_
_entity.id
_entity.type
_entity.pdbx_description
1 polymer ?
#
loop_
_entity_poly.entity_id
_entity_poly.type
_entity_poly.pdbx_seq_one_letter_code
_entity_poly.pdbx_strand_id
1 'polypeptide(L)'
;AESSFASLDILAGGPRIDCRNEHGKVTIRSMATNLTSITAQTTFGALELKLPAALKPAMQAQTSFGEIESDLPVLMKAKGKDPFENVPEETPRVRLQNQHGDIRVIAE
;
A
#
# COMPACT_ATOMS: atom_id res chain seq x y z
N ALA A 1 -11.00 -5.43 -4.20
CA ALA A 1 -11.49 -6.45 -3.23
C ALA A 1 -11.93 -5.73 -1.96
N GLU A 2 -13.05 -6.13 -1.37
CA GLU A 2 -13.65 -5.42 -0.23
C GLU A 2 -14.20 -6.42 0.81
N SER A 3 -13.99 -6.13 2.10
CA SER A 3 -14.58 -6.85 3.22
C SER A 3 -14.56 -5.97 4.47
N SER A 4 -15.52 -6.08 5.39
CA SER A 4 -15.46 -5.33 6.65
C SER A 4 -14.74 -6.06 7.77
N PHE A 5 -14.80 -7.40 7.80
CA PHE A 5 -14.33 -8.19 8.95
C PHE A 5 -13.35 -9.30 8.60
N ALA A 6 -13.49 -9.92 7.43
CA ALA A 6 -12.60 -11.00 7.03
C ALA A 6 -11.24 -10.43 6.58
N SER A 7 -10.18 -11.21 6.78
CA SER A 7 -8.88 -10.85 6.23
C SER A 7 -8.90 -10.96 4.71
N LEU A 8 -8.15 -10.08 4.04
CA LEU A 8 -7.95 -10.11 2.60
C LEU A 8 -6.50 -10.48 2.31
N ASP A 9 -6.28 -11.67 1.72
CA ASP A 9 -4.98 -12.09 1.23
C ASP A 9 -4.99 -12.09 -0.30
N ILE A 10 -4.26 -11.15 -0.89
CA ILE A 10 -4.30 -10.87 -2.32
C ILE A 10 -2.94 -11.18 -2.93
N LEU A 11 -2.92 -12.18 -3.80
CA LEU A 11 -1.80 -12.45 -4.70
C LEU A 11 -2.09 -11.76 -6.03
N ALA A 12 -1.32 -10.72 -6.32
CA ALA A 12 -1.53 -9.91 -7.51
C ALA A 12 -0.45 -10.14 -8.58
N GLY A 13 -0.92 -10.43 -9.79
CA GLY A 13 -0.10 -10.46 -11.01
C GLY A 13 -0.49 -9.38 -12.03
N GLY A 14 -1.43 -8.49 -11.68
CA GLY A 14 -1.95 -7.45 -12.58
C GLY A 14 -1.32 -6.07 -12.33
N PRO A 15 -1.51 -5.12 -13.25
CA PRO A 15 -0.95 -3.77 -13.16
C PRO A 15 -1.61 -2.92 -12.07
N ARG A 16 -2.87 -3.19 -11.70
CA ARG A 16 -3.64 -2.38 -10.76
C ARG A 16 -4.28 -3.24 -9.67
N ILE A 17 -4.18 -2.77 -8.43
CA ILE A 17 -4.73 -3.43 -7.24
C ILE A 17 -5.49 -2.38 -6.42
N ASP A 18 -6.73 -2.69 -6.05
CA ASP A 18 -7.57 -1.83 -5.20
C ASP A 18 -8.23 -2.67 -4.10
N CYS A 19 -7.99 -2.30 -2.84
CA CYS A 19 -8.35 -3.08 -1.67
C CYS A 19 -8.92 -2.18 -0.57
N ARG A 20 -10.07 -2.57 -0.01
CA ARG A 20 -10.68 -1.90 1.13
C ARG A 20 -11.04 -2.89 2.22
N ASN A 21 -10.70 -2.56 3.46
CA ASN A 21 -11.16 -3.25 4.65
C ASN A 21 -11.51 -2.26 5.77
N GLU A 22 -12.12 -2.75 6.84
CA GLU A 22 -12.38 -1.96 8.05
C GLU A 22 -11.69 -2.58 9.25
N HIS A 23 -11.91 -3.88 9.52
CA HIS A 23 -11.39 -4.56 10.71
C HIS A 23 -10.41 -5.69 10.39
N GLY A 24 -10.53 -6.32 9.22
CA GLY A 24 -9.67 -7.41 8.79
C GLY A 24 -8.27 -6.95 8.39
N LYS A 25 -7.28 -7.83 8.57
CA LYS A 25 -5.93 -7.63 8.02
C LYS A 25 -5.99 -7.67 6.49
N VAL A 26 -5.21 -6.81 5.84
CA VAL A 26 -5.04 -6.81 4.39
C VAL A 26 -3.59 -7.13 4.07
N THR A 27 -3.36 -8.27 3.43
CA THR A 27 -2.06 -8.69 2.92
C THR A 27 -2.10 -8.64 1.40
N ILE A 28 -1.21 -7.85 0.79
CA ILE A 28 -1.06 -7.78 -0.67
C ILE A 28 0.34 -8.24 -1.02
N ARG A 29 0.46 -9.27 -1.84
CA ARG A 29 1.72 -9.69 -2.45
C ARG A 29 1.64 -9.46 -3.95
N SER A 30 2.44 -8.52 -4.45
CA SER A 30 2.57 -8.31 -5.90
C SER A 30 3.82 -9.00 -6.41
N MET A 31 3.67 -9.79 -7.47
CA MET A 31 4.80 -10.31 -8.26
C MET A 31 4.89 -9.62 -9.62
N ALA A 32 4.05 -8.61 -9.86
CA ALA A 32 3.96 -7.92 -11.14
C ALA A 32 5.15 -6.99 -11.35
N THR A 33 5.88 -7.20 -12.45
CA THR A 33 6.92 -6.27 -12.94
C THR A 33 6.32 -5.08 -13.69
N ASN A 34 5.08 -5.19 -14.16
CA ASN A 34 4.31 -4.15 -14.86
C ASN A 34 3.32 -3.43 -13.93
N LEU A 35 3.60 -3.38 -12.62
CA LEU A 35 2.73 -2.71 -11.65
C LEU A 35 2.61 -1.23 -11.98
N THR A 36 1.39 -0.71 -12.09
CA THR A 36 1.10 0.71 -12.29
C THR A 36 0.56 1.36 -11.03
N SER A 37 -0.34 0.68 -10.30
CA SER A 37 -0.96 1.24 -9.10
C SER A 37 -1.42 0.23 -8.06
N ILE A 38 -1.22 0.57 -6.78
CA ILE A 38 -1.79 -0.14 -5.64
C ILE A 38 -2.48 0.87 -4.74
N THR A 39 -3.75 0.63 -4.45
CA THR A 39 -4.49 1.37 -3.43
C THR A 39 -5.00 0.37 -2.40
N ALA A 40 -4.61 0.56 -1.15
CA ALA A 40 -5.11 -0.26 -0.05
C ALA A 40 -5.53 0.63 1.12
N GLN A 41 -6.74 0.40 1.62
CA GLN A 41 -7.32 1.14 2.73
C GLN A 41 -7.83 0.17 3.79
N THR A 42 -7.50 0.44 5.06
CA THR A 42 -8.15 -0.19 6.21
C THR A 42 -8.38 0.83 7.33
N THR A 43 -9.15 0.46 8.35
CA THR A 43 -9.43 1.35 9.49
C THR A 43 -8.74 0.86 10.76
N PHE A 44 -8.89 -0.42 11.11
CA PHE A 44 -8.37 -1.02 12.33
C PHE A 44 -7.39 -2.18 12.07
N GLY A 45 -7.59 -2.93 10.99
CA GLY A 45 -6.72 -4.04 10.64
C GLY A 45 -5.31 -3.57 10.23
N ALA A 46 -4.33 -4.46 10.28
CA ALA A 46 -3.00 -4.17 9.74
C ALA A 46 -3.00 -4.21 8.20
N LEU A 47 -2.14 -3.40 7.58
CA LEU A 47 -1.84 -3.43 6.14
C LEU A 47 -0.43 -3.96 5.93
N GLU A 48 -0.30 -5.05 5.19
CA GLU A 48 0.99 -5.64 4.82
C GLU A 48 1.09 -5.68 3.29
N LEU A 49 2.11 -5.01 2.75
CA LEU A 49 2.39 -4.98 1.32
C LEU A 49 3.76 -5.61 1.05
N LYS A 50 3.80 -6.60 0.16
CA LYS A 50 5.02 -7.27 -0.30
C LYS A 50 5.23 -6.95 -1.77
N LEU A 51 6.38 -6.35 -2.07
CA LEU A 51 6.77 -5.95 -3.42
C LEU A 51 8.14 -6.52 -3.76
N PRO A 52 8.43 -6.78 -5.05
CA PRO A 52 9.77 -7.16 -5.47
C PRO A 52 10.76 -6.03 -5.16
N ALA A 53 11.92 -6.36 -4.58
CA ALA A 53 12.96 -5.39 -4.22
C ALA A 53 13.51 -4.60 -5.40
N ALA A 54 13.40 -5.14 -6.62
CA ALA A 54 13.78 -4.46 -7.85
C ALA A 54 12.80 -3.32 -8.25
N LEU A 55 11.59 -3.31 -7.69
CA LEU A 55 10.60 -2.30 -7.98
C LEU A 55 10.96 -1.00 -7.25
N LYS A 56 10.88 0.15 -7.94
CA LYS A 56 11.04 1.48 -7.35
C LYS A 56 9.72 2.25 -7.38
N PRO A 57 8.73 1.84 -6.58
CA PRO A 57 7.45 2.52 -6.54
C PRO A 57 7.58 3.87 -5.83
N ALA A 58 6.76 4.82 -6.25
CA ALA A 58 6.45 5.98 -5.45
C ALA A 58 5.39 5.57 -4.42
N MET A 59 5.75 5.57 -3.14
CA MET A 59 4.87 5.07 -2.08
C MET A 59 4.40 6.17 -1.16
N GLN A 60 3.11 6.25 -0.91
CA GLN A 60 2.51 7.01 0.18
C GLN A 60 1.91 6.03 1.18
N ALA A 61 2.37 6.09 2.41
CA ALA A 61 1.76 5.38 3.53
C ALA A 61 1.29 6.39 4.58
N GLN A 62 0.10 6.18 5.12
CA GLN A 62 -0.46 7.02 6.16
C GLN A 62 -1.27 6.19 7.15
N THR A 63 -0.94 6.32 8.44
CA THR A 63 -1.76 5.86 9.56
C THR A 63 -1.86 6.98 10.58
N SER A 64 -2.93 6.99 11.39
CA SER A 64 -3.16 8.06 12.38
C SER A 64 -2.65 7.67 13.77
N PHE A 65 -2.74 6.38 14.13
CA PHE A 65 -2.38 5.89 15.46
C PHE A 65 -1.50 4.63 15.43
N GLY A 66 -1.29 4.01 14.26
CA GLY A 66 -0.38 2.88 14.11
C GLY A 66 1.04 3.29 13.74
N GLU A 67 1.88 2.30 13.48
CA GLU A 67 3.24 2.49 13.00
C GLU A 67 3.36 2.22 11.50
N ILE A 68 4.37 2.83 10.87
CA ILE A 68 4.69 2.57 9.46
C ILE A 68 6.13 2.05 9.40
N GLU A 69 6.26 0.78 9.01
CA GLU A 69 7.55 0.15 8.73
C GLU A 69 7.66 -0.09 7.22
N SER A 70 8.80 0.24 6.63
CA SER A 70 9.00 0.08 5.19
C SER A 70 10.45 -0.21 4.83
N ASP A 71 10.68 -1.32 4.14
CA ASP A 71 11.98 -1.68 3.54
C ASP A 71 12.28 -0.86 2.27
N LEU A 72 11.23 -0.33 1.64
CA LEU A 72 11.31 0.48 0.43
C LEU A 72 11.17 1.98 0.77
N PRO A 73 11.72 2.90 -0.04
CA PRO A 73 11.61 4.33 0.23
C PRO A 73 10.15 4.82 0.20
N VAL A 74 9.67 5.38 1.31
CA VAL A 74 8.34 6.01 1.41
C VAL A 74 8.43 7.51 1.19
N LEU A 75 7.51 8.05 0.39
CA LEU A 75 7.30 9.48 0.23
C LEU A 75 6.45 9.99 1.39
N MET A 76 7.09 10.67 2.33
CA MET A 76 6.38 11.43 3.36
C MET A 76 6.14 12.85 2.83
N LYS A 77 4.93 13.10 2.31
CA LYS A 77 4.48 14.47 1.98
C LYS A 77 3.49 14.99 3.02
N ALA A 78 3.53 16.30 3.25
CA ALA A 78 2.62 16.98 4.15
C ALA A 78 1.15 16.76 3.75
N LYS A 79 0.29 16.62 4.76
CA LYS A 79 -1.16 16.43 4.62
C LYS A 79 -1.75 17.55 3.75
N GLY A 80 -2.46 17.18 2.68
CA GLY A 80 -3.14 18.12 1.77
C GLY A 80 -2.44 18.40 0.44
N LYS A 81 -1.23 17.88 0.21
CA LYS A 81 -0.60 17.87 -1.13
C LYS A 81 -0.69 16.50 -1.78
N ASP A 82 -0.70 16.47 -3.11
CA ASP A 82 -0.61 15.20 -3.83
C ASP A 82 0.78 14.57 -3.59
N PRO A 83 0.87 13.40 -2.92
CA PRO A 83 2.13 12.68 -2.74
C PRO A 83 2.86 12.42 -4.05
N PHE A 84 2.12 12.29 -5.15
CA PHE A 84 2.65 11.92 -6.45
C PHE A 84 2.87 13.14 -7.37
N GLU A 85 2.71 14.36 -6.85
CA GLU A 85 3.14 15.57 -7.55
C GLU A 85 4.63 15.48 -7.87
N ASN A 86 4.99 15.59 -9.16
CA ASN A 86 6.34 15.38 -9.73
C ASN A 86 6.83 13.92 -9.81
N VAL A 87 5.98 12.92 -9.58
CA VAL A 87 6.31 11.51 -9.85
C VAL A 87 6.00 11.18 -11.32
N PRO A 88 6.97 10.68 -12.10
CA PRO A 88 6.75 10.26 -13.49
C PRO A 88 5.57 9.26 -13.59
N GLU A 89 4.77 9.36 -14.64
CA GLU A 89 3.62 8.46 -14.84
C GLU A 89 4.02 6.99 -15.00
N GLU A 90 5.24 6.73 -15.47
CA GLU A 90 5.81 5.38 -15.60
C GLU A 90 6.20 4.77 -14.25
N THR A 91 6.26 5.57 -13.18
CA THR A 91 6.60 5.07 -11.85
C THR A 91 5.38 4.44 -11.17
N PRO A 92 5.45 3.18 -10.71
CA PRO A 92 4.34 2.54 -10.01
C PRO A 92 3.94 3.34 -8.77
N ARG A 93 2.64 3.62 -8.60
CA ARG A 93 2.13 4.43 -7.49
C ARG A 93 1.48 3.55 -6.44
N VAL A 94 1.92 3.63 -5.20
CA VAL A 94 1.40 2.84 -4.08
C VAL A 94 0.83 3.78 -3.04
N ARG A 95 -0.44 3.58 -2.67
CA ARG A 95 -1.15 4.34 -1.64
C ARG A 95 -1.69 3.38 -0.59
N LEU A 96 -1.19 3.51 0.63
CA LEU A 96 -1.59 2.74 1.80
C LEU A 96 -2.19 3.68 2.83
N GLN A 97 -3.44 3.42 3.22
CA GLN A 97 -4.16 4.23 4.20
C GLN A 97 -4.70 3.37 5.32
N ASN A 98 -4.35 3.75 6.55
CA ASN A 98 -4.85 3.17 7.77
C ASN A 98 -5.31 4.29 8.73
N GLN A 99 -6.09 3.96 9.75
CA GLN A 99 -6.38 4.87 10.85
C GLN A 99 -5.69 4.40 12.13
N HIS A 100 -5.95 3.16 12.55
CA HIS A 100 -5.50 2.63 13.84
C HIS A 100 -4.51 1.49 13.72
N GLY A 101 -4.48 0.78 12.59
CA GLY A 101 -3.56 -0.32 12.38
C GLY A 101 -2.21 0.10 11.83
N ASP A 102 -1.28 -0.83 11.90
CA ASP A 102 0.07 -0.67 11.35
C ASP A 102 0.07 -0.83 9.83
N ILE A 103 1.08 -0.24 9.20
CA ILE A 103 1.39 -0.42 7.79
C ILE A 103 2.81 -0.99 7.71
N ARG A 104 2.96 -2.15 7.06
CA ARG A 104 4.25 -2.78 6.78
C ARG A 104 4.44 -2.91 5.29
N VAL A 105 5.59 -2.45 4.80
CA VAL A 105 6.02 -2.63 3.41
C VAL A 105 7.30 -3.42 3.41
N ILE A 106 7.28 -4.58 2.76
CA ILE A 106 8.38 -5.55 2.73
C ILE A 106 8.91 -5.66 1.31
N ALA A 107 10.22 -5.58 1.16
CA ALA A 107 10.91 -5.86 -0.09
C ALA A 107 11.26 -7.37 -0.14
N GLU A 108 10.75 -8.09 -1.14
CA GLU A 108 11.04 -9.51 -1.39
C GLU A 108 11.97 -9.72 -2.59
#